data_AF-A0A9E3P1V9-F1
#
_entry.id   AF-A0A9E3P1V9-F1
#
_cell.length_a   1.000
_cell.length_b   1.000
_cell.length_c   1.000
_cell.angle_alpha   90.00
_cell.angle_beta   90.00
_cell.angle_gamma   90.00
#
_symmetry.space_group_name_H-M   'P 1'
#
loop_
_entity.id
_entity.type
_entity.pdbx_description
1 polymer ?
#
loop_
_entity_poly.entity_id
_entity_poly.type
_entity_poly.pdbx_seq_one_letter_code
_entity_poly.pdbx_strand_id
1 'polypeptide(L)'
;MWPIPKHRITSLGGARLEVRLKNDVSATALFDRVLVVHAGLFDMNAPHAKSDHEHAIDTWQWMLRLDHRVGLGPQLAALFHDVERLEREAERRAGGCARDYQSFDDARARRGSEIAHGVLLDVGVSVDVCRRVRALIASHDRRGRDPDVDLLNDAAALSFFALGSACYLDDFGPEQARRKIAYTLERLGSRAKRQLVHVNLRPDVAEHLRALER
;
A
#
# COMPACT_ATOMS: atom_id res chain seq x y z
N MET A 1 11.32 -29.27 18.64
CA MET A 1 11.59 -27.92 19.20
C MET A 1 12.69 -27.31 18.34
N TRP A 2 12.32 -26.47 17.37
CA TRP A 2 13.22 -25.88 16.37
C TRP A 2 13.24 -24.37 16.60
N PRO A 3 14.40 -23.69 16.57
CA PRO A 3 14.45 -22.27 16.88
C PRO A 3 13.82 -21.48 15.73
N ILE A 4 12.79 -20.68 16.05
CA ILE A 4 12.23 -19.70 15.14
C ILE A 4 13.29 -18.59 14.97
N PRO A 5 13.81 -18.34 13.75
CA PRO A 5 14.74 -17.25 13.54
C PRO A 5 14.00 -15.93 13.78
N LYS A 6 14.59 -15.05 14.59
CA LYS A 6 14.18 -13.64 14.63
C LYS A 6 14.51 -13.05 13.26
N HIS A 7 13.53 -12.99 12.36
CA HIS A 7 13.72 -12.49 11.00
C HIS A 7 14.21 -11.04 11.04
N ARG A 8 15.52 -10.89 10.80
CA ARG A 8 16.22 -9.62 10.65
C ARG A 8 16.47 -9.47 9.15
N ILE A 9 15.64 -8.68 8.48
CA ILE A 9 15.84 -8.30 7.07
C ILE A 9 16.70 -7.03 7.06
N THR A 10 17.84 -7.09 6.39
CA THR A 10 18.81 -5.99 6.23
C THR A 10 18.94 -5.62 4.76
N SER A 11 18.83 -4.32 4.42
CA SER A 11 19.82 -3.60 3.58
C SER A 11 19.48 -2.11 3.39
N LEU A 12 20.48 -1.28 3.73
CA LEU A 12 20.96 0.02 3.22
C LEU A 12 19.92 1.05 2.70
N GLY A 13 19.94 2.24 3.33
CA GLY A 13 19.27 3.45 2.82
C GLY A 13 18.16 4.03 3.72
N GLY A 14 18.44 4.31 4.99
CA GLY A 14 17.96 5.57 5.58
C GLY A 14 16.51 5.70 6.11
N ALA A 15 15.74 4.63 6.34
CA ALA A 15 14.75 4.55 7.43
C ALA A 15 14.10 3.16 7.40
N ARG A 16 14.39 2.33 8.40
CA ARG A 16 13.77 1.02 8.55
C ARG A 16 12.29 1.21 8.90
N LEU A 17 11.38 0.75 8.04
CA LEU A 17 9.99 0.52 8.45
C LEU A 17 9.96 -0.66 9.42
N GLU A 18 10.19 -0.36 10.69
CA GLU A 18 9.90 -1.32 11.75
C GLU A 18 8.39 -1.42 11.88
N VAL A 19 7.88 -2.65 11.86
CA VAL A 19 6.50 -2.95 12.27
C VAL A 19 6.40 -2.58 13.74
N ARG A 20 5.74 -1.45 14.02
CA ARG A 20 5.64 -0.87 15.37
C ARG A 20 4.30 -1.14 16.01
N LEU A 21 3.27 -1.30 15.20
CA LEU A 21 1.89 -1.48 15.63
C LEU A 21 1.36 -2.83 15.16
N LYS A 22 0.73 -3.54 16.08
CA LYS A 22 -0.12 -4.70 15.86
C LYS A 22 -1.30 -4.60 16.82
N ASN A 23 -2.43 -5.17 16.44
CA ASN A 23 -3.59 -5.39 17.30
C ASN A 23 -3.85 -6.90 17.41
N ASP A 24 -4.89 -7.32 18.12
CA ASP A 24 -5.15 -8.74 18.42
C ASP A 24 -5.23 -9.62 17.16
N VAL A 25 -5.69 -9.08 16.02
CA VAL A 25 -5.79 -9.86 14.78
C VAL A 25 -4.49 -9.95 13.98
N SER A 26 -3.56 -9.00 14.17
CA SER A 26 -2.22 -9.01 13.55
C SER A 26 -1.09 -9.48 14.47
N ALA A 27 -1.36 -9.61 15.77
CA ALA A 27 -0.49 -10.24 16.76
C ALA A 27 -0.69 -11.76 16.80
N THR A 28 -0.79 -12.40 15.62
CA THR A 28 -1.05 -13.84 15.49
C THR A 28 0.01 -14.51 14.61
N ALA A 29 0.25 -15.80 14.87
CA ALA A 29 1.16 -16.60 14.04
C ALA A 29 0.70 -16.71 12.57
N LEU A 30 -0.61 -16.62 12.31
CA LEU A 30 -1.14 -16.57 10.95
C LEU A 30 -0.68 -15.28 10.25
N PHE A 31 -0.84 -14.13 10.90
CA PHE A 31 -0.42 -12.85 10.34
C PHE A 31 1.10 -12.79 10.14
N ASP A 32 1.89 -13.37 11.05
CA ASP A 32 3.34 -13.47 10.89
C ASP A 32 3.72 -14.28 9.64
N ARG A 33 3.02 -15.39 9.36
CA ARG A 33 3.22 -16.14 8.12
C ARG A 33 2.86 -15.32 6.89
N VAL A 34 1.77 -14.55 6.94
CA VAL A 34 1.40 -13.64 5.86
C VAL A 34 2.51 -12.63 5.61
N LEU A 35 3.06 -11.99 6.65
CA LEU A 35 4.14 -11.02 6.49
C LEU A 35 5.39 -11.64 5.83
N VAL A 36 5.75 -12.86 6.23
CA VAL A 36 6.88 -13.58 5.62
C VAL A 36 6.62 -13.89 4.14
N VAL A 37 5.45 -14.45 3.82
CA VAL A 37 5.11 -14.79 2.43
C VAL A 37 4.99 -13.53 1.59
N HIS A 38 4.34 -12.48 2.10
CA HIS A 38 4.23 -11.20 1.43
C HIS A 38 5.59 -10.59 1.12
N ALA A 39 6.53 -10.58 2.08
CA ALA A 39 7.90 -10.13 1.83
C ALA A 39 8.61 -10.98 0.76
N GLY A 40 8.36 -12.29 0.72
CA GLY A 40 8.88 -13.20 -0.30
C GLY A 40 8.38 -12.95 -1.72
N LEU A 41 7.33 -12.14 -1.92
CA LEU A 41 6.83 -11.78 -3.24
C LEU A 41 7.70 -10.71 -3.95
N PHE A 42 8.49 -9.94 -3.20
CA PHE A 42 9.24 -8.81 -3.72
C PHE A 42 10.72 -9.12 -3.83
N ASP A 43 11.34 -8.80 -4.97
CA ASP A 43 12.80 -8.81 -5.07
C ASP A 43 13.38 -7.60 -4.34
N MET A 44 13.88 -7.83 -3.13
CA MET A 44 14.45 -6.78 -2.28
C MET A 44 15.73 -6.14 -2.84
N ASN A 45 16.32 -6.70 -3.89
CA ASN A 45 17.47 -6.12 -4.58
C ASN A 45 17.05 -5.15 -5.69
N ALA A 46 15.79 -5.19 -6.14
CA ALA A 46 15.25 -4.28 -7.12
C ALA A 46 14.63 -3.04 -6.41
N PRO A 47 15.14 -1.81 -6.64
CA PRO A 47 14.71 -0.62 -5.90
C PRO A 47 13.21 -0.35 -5.94
N HIS A 48 12.56 -0.55 -7.10
CA HIS A 48 11.11 -0.37 -7.24
C HIS A 48 10.31 -1.42 -6.46
N ALA A 49 10.72 -2.69 -6.51
CA ALA A 49 10.05 -3.75 -5.76
C ALA A 49 10.23 -3.57 -4.25
N LYS A 50 11.42 -3.12 -3.81
CA LYS A 50 11.65 -2.72 -2.41
C LYS A 50 10.72 -1.57 -2.00
N SER A 51 10.61 -0.52 -2.83
CA SER A 51 9.73 0.63 -2.54
C SER A 51 8.26 0.22 -2.48
N ASP A 52 7.79 -0.67 -3.36
CA ASP A 52 6.41 -1.18 -3.32
C ASP A 52 6.15 -2.02 -2.05
N HIS A 53 7.12 -2.83 -1.63
CA HIS A 53 7.02 -3.56 -0.35
C HIS A 53 6.96 -2.63 0.86
N GLU A 54 7.83 -1.61 0.90
CA GLU A 54 7.87 -0.61 1.96
C GLU A 54 6.55 0.16 2.03
N HIS A 55 6.00 0.57 0.88
CA HIS A 55 4.68 1.21 0.78
C HIS A 55 3.55 0.31 1.32
N ALA A 56 3.55 -0.98 0.99
CA ALA A 56 2.55 -1.92 1.52
C ALA A 56 2.62 -2.03 3.07
N ILE A 57 3.83 -2.12 3.62
CA ILE A 57 4.02 -2.20 5.08
C ILE A 57 3.62 -0.89 5.76
N ASP A 58 4.02 0.27 5.25
CA ASP A 58 3.64 1.56 5.85
C ASP A 58 2.15 1.84 5.70
N THR A 59 1.52 1.45 4.58
CA THR A 59 0.06 1.49 4.40
C THR A 59 -0.65 0.71 5.51
N TRP A 60 -0.20 -0.52 5.80
CA TRP A 60 -0.76 -1.30 6.91
C TRP A 60 -0.52 -0.62 8.27
N GLN A 61 0.65 -0.03 8.51
CA GLN A 61 0.92 0.69 9.74
C GLN A 61 0.06 1.96 9.89
N TRP A 62 -0.17 2.72 8.82
CA TRP A 62 -1.10 3.85 8.81
C TRP A 62 -2.53 3.41 9.08
N MET A 63 -2.96 2.28 8.52
CA MET A 63 -4.27 1.73 8.80
C MET A 63 -4.46 1.47 10.30
N LEU A 64 -3.45 0.93 11.00
CA LEU A 64 -3.50 0.73 12.46
C LEU A 64 -3.42 2.03 13.28
N ARG A 65 -2.80 3.10 12.75
CA ARG A 65 -2.81 4.44 13.37
C ARG A 65 -4.17 5.14 13.19
N LEU A 66 -4.78 4.95 12.03
CA LEU A 66 -6.09 5.49 11.69
C LEU A 66 -7.22 4.69 12.32
N ASP A 67 -7.08 3.40 12.56
CA ASP A 67 -8.01 2.63 13.37
C ASP A 67 -7.30 1.41 13.97
N HIS A 68 -7.03 1.46 15.28
CA HIS A 68 -6.37 0.36 15.97
C HIS A 68 -7.25 -0.90 16.08
N ARG A 69 -8.57 -0.78 15.90
CA ARG A 69 -9.53 -1.88 16.00
C ARG A 69 -9.87 -2.53 14.66
N VAL A 70 -9.24 -2.07 13.58
CA VAL A 70 -9.48 -2.58 12.23
C VAL A 70 -9.31 -4.10 12.16
N GLY A 71 -10.23 -4.76 11.47
CA GLY A 71 -10.28 -6.22 11.35
C GLY A 71 -9.17 -6.80 10.45
N LEU A 72 -9.11 -8.13 10.38
CA LEU A 72 -8.09 -8.85 9.63
C LEU A 72 -8.15 -8.55 8.12
N GLY A 73 -9.36 -8.55 7.54
CA GLY A 73 -9.56 -8.33 6.10
C GLY A 73 -8.93 -7.04 5.56
N PRO A 74 -9.24 -5.86 6.12
CA PRO A 74 -8.63 -4.60 5.68
C PRO A 74 -7.12 -4.55 5.89
N GLN A 75 -6.60 -5.10 6.99
CA GLN A 75 -5.15 -5.16 7.22
C GLN A 75 -4.42 -6.00 6.17
N LEU A 76 -5.01 -7.15 5.78
CA LEU A 76 -4.48 -7.95 4.69
C LEU A 76 -4.63 -7.23 3.35
N ALA A 77 -5.75 -6.54 3.11
CA ALA A 77 -5.92 -5.73 1.91
C ALA A 77 -4.86 -4.61 1.82
N ALA A 78 -4.50 -3.97 2.93
CA ALA A 78 -3.42 -2.98 2.96
C ALA A 78 -2.07 -3.52 2.48
N LEU A 79 -1.72 -4.75 2.87
CA LEU A 79 -0.50 -5.39 2.40
C LEU A 79 -0.57 -5.69 0.89
N PHE A 80 -1.71 -6.18 0.40
CA PHE A 80 -1.81 -6.71 -0.96
C PHE A 80 -2.40 -5.75 -2.01
N HIS A 81 -2.79 -4.52 -1.65
CA HIS A 81 -3.56 -3.63 -2.54
C HIS A 81 -2.86 -3.28 -3.86
N ASP A 82 -1.53 -3.27 -3.84
CA ASP A 82 -0.65 -2.96 -4.97
C ASP A 82 0.20 -4.21 -5.37
N VAL A 83 -0.24 -5.44 -5.06
CA VAL A 83 0.57 -6.65 -5.35
C VAL A 83 0.74 -6.92 -6.85
N GLU A 84 -0.17 -6.41 -7.69
CA GLU A 84 -0.05 -6.52 -9.14
C GLU A 84 1.09 -5.67 -9.72
N ARG A 85 1.66 -4.76 -8.91
CA ARG A 85 2.83 -3.97 -9.31
C ARG A 85 4.06 -4.83 -9.55
N LEU A 86 4.12 -6.04 -8.99
CA LEU A 86 5.14 -7.04 -9.27
C LEU A 86 5.29 -7.33 -10.77
N GLU A 87 4.23 -7.13 -11.55
CA GLU A 87 4.20 -7.37 -13.00
C GLU A 87 4.50 -6.10 -13.83
N ARG A 88 4.66 -4.91 -13.22
CA ARG A 88 4.89 -3.62 -13.93
C ARG A 88 6.13 -3.62 -14.81
N GLU A 89 7.13 -4.42 -14.47
CA GLU A 89 8.33 -4.57 -15.28
C GLU A 89 8.06 -5.36 -16.58
N ALA A 90 7.16 -6.34 -16.53
CA ALA A 90 6.75 -7.11 -17.70
C ALA A 90 5.87 -6.25 -18.64
N GLU A 91 4.93 -5.47 -18.08
CA GLU A 91 4.06 -4.56 -18.85
C GLU A 91 4.86 -3.43 -19.53
N ARG A 92 5.87 -2.85 -18.86
CA ARG A 92 6.76 -1.83 -19.46
C ARG A 92 7.62 -2.40 -20.59
N ARG A 93 8.09 -3.64 -20.48
CA ARG A 93 8.80 -4.35 -21.57
C ARG A 93 7.87 -4.72 -22.75
N ALA A 94 6.57 -4.88 -22.50
CA ALA A 94 5.57 -5.24 -23.51
C ALA A 94 4.94 -4.05 -24.26
N GLY A 95 5.32 -2.80 -23.95
CA GLY A 95 4.94 -1.62 -24.76
C GLY A 95 3.46 -1.20 -24.68
N GLY A 96 2.75 -1.51 -23.59
CA GLY A 96 1.30 -1.31 -23.50
C GLY A 96 0.84 0.15 -23.29
N CYS A 97 0.46 0.84 -24.37
CA CYS A 97 -0.50 1.95 -24.31
C CYS A 97 -1.92 1.36 -24.27
N ALA A 98 -2.52 1.24 -23.09
CA ALA A 98 -3.94 0.91 -22.99
C ALA A 98 -4.77 2.10 -23.50
N ARG A 99 -5.64 1.84 -24.49
CA ARG A 99 -6.48 2.84 -25.18
C ARG A 99 -7.66 3.34 -24.34
N ASP A 100 -7.86 2.78 -23.16
CA ASP A 100 -8.90 3.13 -22.20
C ASP A 100 -8.33 2.96 -20.77
N TYR A 101 -8.22 4.07 -20.06
CA TYR A 101 -7.56 4.16 -18.76
C TYR A 101 -8.35 3.41 -17.67
N GLN A 102 -9.70 3.41 -17.74
CA GLN A 102 -10.54 2.78 -16.73
C GLN A 102 -10.53 1.25 -16.83
N SER A 103 -10.58 0.69 -18.04
CA SER A 103 -10.49 -0.76 -18.23
C SER A 103 -9.11 -1.32 -17.86
N PHE A 104 -8.06 -0.50 -17.99
CA PHE A 104 -6.73 -0.85 -17.52
C PHE A 104 -6.66 -0.91 -15.98
N ASP A 105 -7.22 0.10 -15.29
CA ASP A 105 -7.28 0.11 -13.82
C ASP A 105 -8.17 -1.03 -13.27
N ASP A 106 -9.31 -1.32 -13.90
CA ASP A 106 -10.19 -2.43 -13.49
C ASP A 106 -9.51 -3.80 -13.69
N ALA A 107 -8.76 -3.98 -14.79
CA ALA A 107 -8.02 -5.21 -15.04
C ALA A 107 -6.85 -5.39 -14.06
N ARG A 108 -6.18 -4.29 -13.69
CA ARG A 108 -5.13 -4.24 -12.67
C ARG A 108 -5.69 -4.65 -11.30
N ALA A 109 -6.77 -4.01 -10.87
CA ALA A 109 -7.42 -4.31 -9.59
C ALA A 109 -7.88 -5.78 -9.52
N ARG A 110 -8.39 -6.34 -10.63
CA ARG A 110 -8.75 -7.76 -10.72
C ARG A 110 -7.53 -8.67 -10.54
N ARG A 111 -6.42 -8.40 -11.24
CA ARG A 111 -5.19 -9.20 -11.14
C ARG A 111 -4.62 -9.19 -9.73
N GLY A 112 -4.47 -8.02 -9.12
CA GLY A 112 -3.99 -7.90 -7.74
C GLY A 112 -4.86 -8.68 -6.76
N SER A 113 -6.19 -8.61 -6.95
CA SER A 113 -7.14 -9.35 -6.14
C SER A 113 -7.02 -10.88 -6.28
N GLU A 114 -6.65 -11.39 -7.47
CA GLU A 114 -6.46 -12.82 -7.74
C GLU A 114 -5.15 -13.34 -7.15
N ILE A 115 -4.04 -12.59 -7.30
CA ILE A 115 -2.75 -12.89 -6.67
C ILE A 115 -2.91 -12.96 -5.15
N ALA A 116 -3.50 -11.92 -4.55
CA ALA A 116 -3.74 -11.86 -3.12
C ALA A 116 -4.60 -13.04 -2.63
N HIS A 117 -5.64 -13.40 -3.38
CA HIS A 117 -6.53 -14.50 -3.00
C HIS A 117 -5.80 -15.85 -2.97
N GLY A 118 -4.98 -16.16 -3.99
CA GLY A 118 -4.20 -17.39 -4.02
C GLY A 118 -3.21 -17.47 -2.86
N VAL A 119 -2.40 -16.42 -2.69
CA VAL A 119 -1.39 -16.36 -1.63
C VAL A 119 -2.01 -16.51 -0.23
N LEU A 120 -3.12 -15.82 0.05
CA LEU A 120 -3.74 -15.84 1.37
C LEU A 120 -4.40 -17.21 1.67
N LEU A 121 -5.02 -17.85 0.68
CA LEU A 121 -5.55 -19.21 0.84
C LEU A 121 -4.45 -20.21 1.15
N ASP A 122 -3.31 -20.15 0.43
CA ASP A 122 -2.18 -21.05 0.64
C ASP A 122 -1.55 -20.90 2.04
N VAL A 123 -1.60 -19.69 2.62
CA VAL A 123 -1.13 -19.42 3.99
C VAL A 123 -2.13 -19.89 5.07
N GLY A 124 -3.34 -20.29 4.66
CA GLY A 124 -4.40 -20.80 5.52
C GLY A 124 -5.35 -19.72 6.05
N VAL A 125 -5.44 -18.56 5.39
CA VAL A 125 -6.48 -17.57 5.70
C VAL A 125 -7.84 -18.10 5.25
N SER A 126 -8.89 -17.87 6.05
CA SER A 126 -10.21 -18.39 5.73
C SER A 126 -10.75 -17.82 4.42
N VAL A 127 -11.56 -18.63 3.72
CA VAL A 127 -12.15 -18.25 2.42
C VAL A 127 -12.93 -16.95 2.52
N ASP A 128 -13.69 -16.73 3.61
CA ASP A 128 -14.48 -15.51 3.78
C ASP A 128 -13.62 -14.26 3.97
N VAL A 129 -12.51 -14.38 4.70
CA VAL A 129 -11.54 -13.28 4.81
C VAL A 129 -10.87 -13.02 3.46
N CYS A 130 -10.49 -14.08 2.72
CA CYS A 130 -9.91 -13.94 1.39
C CYS A 130 -10.89 -13.28 0.40
N ARG A 131 -12.19 -13.58 0.48
CA ARG A 131 -13.24 -12.90 -0.31
C ARG A 131 -13.35 -11.42 0.08
N ARG A 132 -13.31 -11.10 1.37
CA ARG A 132 -13.32 -9.72 1.85
C ARG A 132 -12.13 -8.93 1.33
N VAL A 133 -10.91 -9.49 1.44
CA VAL A 133 -9.69 -8.88 0.91
C VAL A 133 -9.82 -8.60 -0.58
N ARG A 134 -10.26 -9.59 -1.36
CA ARG A 134 -10.47 -9.46 -2.79
C ARG A 134 -11.42 -8.30 -3.14
N ALA A 135 -12.53 -8.18 -2.41
CA ALA A 135 -13.51 -7.11 -2.62
C ALA A 135 -12.93 -5.72 -2.28
N LEU A 136 -12.11 -5.61 -1.24
CA LEU A 136 -11.45 -4.37 -0.84
C LEU A 136 -10.43 -3.92 -1.89
N ILE A 137 -9.55 -4.83 -2.35
CA ILE A 137 -8.55 -4.54 -3.39
C ILE A 137 -9.23 -4.13 -4.69
N ALA A 138 -10.29 -4.83 -5.10
CA ALA A 138 -11.03 -4.51 -6.32
C ALA A 138 -11.70 -3.12 -6.29
N SER A 139 -11.91 -2.55 -5.10
CA SER A 139 -12.66 -1.30 -4.92
C SER A 139 -11.80 -0.13 -4.45
N HIS A 140 -10.51 -0.34 -4.14
CA HIS A 140 -9.69 0.66 -3.45
C HIS A 140 -9.47 1.94 -4.26
N ASP A 141 -9.54 1.92 -5.59
CA ASP A 141 -9.49 3.18 -6.36
C ASP A 141 -10.80 3.99 -6.32
N ARG A 142 -11.84 3.56 -5.60
CA ARG A 142 -13.13 4.25 -5.50
C ARG A 142 -13.45 4.62 -4.05
N ARG A 143 -13.83 5.88 -3.80
CA ARG A 143 -14.51 6.24 -2.54
C ARG A 143 -15.96 5.79 -2.60
N GLY A 144 -16.51 5.34 -1.48
CA GLY A 144 -17.82 4.69 -1.48
C GLY A 144 -18.46 4.58 -0.10
N ARG A 145 -19.43 3.67 0.04
CA ARG A 145 -20.16 3.43 1.30
C ARG A 145 -19.41 2.50 2.26
N ASP A 146 -18.34 1.86 1.80
CA ASP A 146 -17.60 0.88 2.60
C ASP A 146 -16.49 1.57 3.40
N PRO A 147 -16.60 1.64 4.75
CA PRO A 147 -15.63 2.36 5.57
C PRO A 147 -14.23 1.73 5.52
N ASP A 148 -14.12 0.41 5.26
CA ASP A 148 -12.83 -0.25 5.14
C ASP A 148 -12.09 0.16 3.85
N VAL A 149 -12.83 0.43 2.77
CA VAL A 149 -12.27 0.96 1.52
C VAL A 149 -11.75 2.37 1.73
N ASP A 150 -12.54 3.22 2.39
CA ASP A 150 -12.11 4.58 2.71
C ASP A 150 -10.89 4.60 3.64
N LEU A 151 -10.83 3.69 4.62
CA LEU A 151 -9.69 3.52 5.51
C LEU A 151 -8.44 3.05 4.77
N LEU A 152 -8.57 2.07 3.87
CA LEU A 152 -7.48 1.60 3.02
C LEU A 152 -6.93 2.74 2.15
N ASN A 153 -7.81 3.53 1.56
CA ASN A 153 -7.44 4.66 0.71
C ASN A 153 -6.73 5.76 1.48
N ASP A 154 -7.26 6.11 2.66
CA ASP A 154 -6.63 7.07 3.55
C ASP A 154 -5.23 6.61 3.98
N ALA A 155 -5.08 5.34 4.33
CA ALA A 155 -3.79 4.77 4.73
C ALA A 155 -2.78 4.73 3.57
N ALA A 156 -3.21 4.31 2.38
CA ALA A 156 -2.35 4.25 1.19
C ALA A 156 -1.91 5.65 0.74
N ALA A 157 -2.80 6.63 0.82
CA ALA A 157 -2.48 8.01 0.51
C ALA A 157 -1.48 8.62 1.51
N LEU A 158 -1.62 8.35 2.81
CA LEU A 158 -0.63 8.78 3.82
C LEU A 158 0.75 8.13 3.59
N SER A 159 0.78 6.84 3.25
CA SER A 159 2.02 6.14 2.85
C SER A 159 2.65 6.77 1.60
N PHE A 160 1.85 7.10 0.57
CA PHE A 160 2.33 7.84 -0.60
C PHE A 160 2.97 9.17 -0.20
N PHE A 161 2.34 9.96 0.67
CA PHE A 161 2.93 11.21 1.13
C PHE A 161 4.23 10.98 1.89
N ALA A 162 4.29 9.98 2.76
CA ALA A 162 5.46 9.70 3.59
C ALA A 162 6.65 9.14 2.80
N LEU A 163 6.41 8.29 1.80
CA LEU A 163 7.47 7.51 1.14
C LEU A 163 7.53 7.72 -0.38
N GLY A 164 6.38 7.80 -1.05
CA GLY A 164 6.32 7.78 -2.52
C GLY A 164 6.38 9.15 -3.20
N SER A 165 5.98 10.21 -2.51
CA SER A 165 5.76 11.53 -3.10
C SER A 165 7.03 12.19 -3.63
N ALA A 166 8.15 11.99 -2.93
CA ALA A 166 9.47 12.49 -3.32
C ALA A 166 9.99 11.77 -4.58
N CYS A 167 9.97 10.43 -4.59
CA CYS A 167 10.38 9.66 -5.76
C CYS A 167 9.50 9.96 -6.98
N TYR A 168 8.18 10.11 -6.77
CA TYR A 168 7.26 10.49 -7.85
C TYR A 168 7.59 11.87 -8.43
N LEU A 169 8.00 12.82 -7.59
CA LEU A 169 8.46 14.13 -8.05
C LEU A 169 9.75 14.02 -8.87
N ASP A 170 10.70 13.19 -8.44
CA ASP A 170 11.96 12.97 -9.15
C ASP A 170 11.75 12.30 -10.52
N ASP A 171 10.86 11.31 -10.58
CA ASP A 171 10.62 10.51 -11.79
C ASP A 171 9.76 11.24 -12.85
N PHE A 172 8.77 12.02 -12.42
CA PHE A 172 7.75 12.58 -13.31
C PHE A 172 7.76 14.12 -13.38
N GLY A 173 8.56 14.78 -12.55
CA GLY A 173 8.70 16.22 -12.51
C GLY A 173 7.53 16.96 -11.83
N PRO A 174 7.68 18.29 -11.63
CA PRO A 174 6.84 19.09 -10.75
C PRO A 174 5.38 19.22 -11.22
N GLU A 175 5.13 19.26 -12.53
CA GLU A 175 3.77 19.38 -13.04
C GLU A 175 2.93 18.13 -12.74
N GLN A 176 3.48 16.95 -13.03
CA GLN A 176 2.80 15.69 -12.78
C GLN A 176 2.69 15.40 -11.29
N ALA A 177 3.74 15.72 -10.52
CA ALA A 177 3.69 15.61 -9.06
C ALA A 177 2.59 16.49 -8.46
N ARG A 178 2.45 17.74 -8.91
CA ARG A 178 1.36 18.62 -8.45
C ARG A 178 -0.01 18.03 -8.73
N ARG A 179 -0.24 17.48 -9.93
CA ARG A 179 -1.51 16.82 -10.28
C ARG A 179 -1.77 15.60 -9.40
N LYS A 180 -0.76 14.74 -9.19
CA LYS A 180 -0.88 13.55 -8.35
C LYS A 180 -1.10 13.89 -6.88
N ILE A 181 -0.40 14.89 -6.35
CA ILE A 181 -0.57 15.40 -4.98
C ILE A 181 -1.99 15.96 -4.80
N ALA A 182 -2.46 16.81 -5.71
CA ALA A 182 -3.81 17.37 -5.65
C ALA A 182 -4.88 16.26 -5.67
N TYR A 183 -4.77 15.31 -6.61
CA TYR A 183 -5.65 14.16 -6.70
C TYR A 183 -5.66 13.32 -5.41
N THR A 184 -4.49 13.08 -4.83
CA THR A 184 -4.35 12.27 -3.61
C THR A 184 -4.92 13.02 -2.39
N LEU A 185 -4.70 14.34 -2.29
CA LEU A 185 -5.19 15.19 -1.21
C LEU A 185 -6.71 15.34 -1.22
N GLU A 186 -7.31 15.54 -2.40
CA GLU A 186 -8.76 15.65 -2.57
C GLU A 186 -9.46 14.39 -2.03
N ARG A 187 -8.85 13.23 -2.29
CA ARG A 187 -9.30 11.93 -1.85
C ARG A 187 -8.91 11.58 -0.42
N LEU A 188 -8.35 12.47 0.41
CA LEU A 188 -8.14 12.15 1.83
C LEU A 188 -9.38 12.49 2.66
N GLY A 189 -9.77 11.57 3.54
CA GLY A 189 -10.80 11.78 4.55
C GLY A 189 -10.31 12.76 5.62
N SER A 190 -11.26 13.39 6.33
CA SER A 190 -10.92 14.43 7.33
C SER A 190 -9.98 13.93 8.42
N ARG A 191 -10.08 12.64 8.81
CA ARG A 191 -9.18 12.03 9.80
C ARG A 191 -7.75 11.92 9.26
N ALA A 192 -7.59 11.47 8.03
CA ALA A 192 -6.28 11.32 7.41
C ALA A 192 -5.64 12.67 7.06
N LYS A 193 -6.44 13.67 6.63
CA LYS A 193 -5.96 15.06 6.48
C LYS A 193 -5.33 15.60 7.75
N ARG A 194 -5.92 15.31 8.92
CA ARG A 194 -5.32 15.69 10.22
C ARG A 194 -4.02 14.94 10.54
N GLN A 195 -3.80 13.76 9.96
CA GLN A 195 -2.53 13.04 10.13
C GLN A 195 -1.45 13.52 9.17
N LEU A 196 -1.84 14.02 7.98
CA LEU A 196 -0.90 14.51 6.97
C LEU A 196 0.04 15.59 7.49
N VAL A 197 -0.43 16.45 8.40
CA VAL A 197 0.39 17.52 9.03
C VAL A 197 1.57 16.97 9.87
N HIS A 198 1.52 15.69 10.26
CA HIS A 198 2.56 15.02 11.02
C HIS A 198 3.46 14.14 10.15
N VAL A 199 3.18 14.07 8.85
CA VAL A 199 4.02 13.35 7.89
C VAL A 199 5.26 14.19 7.59
N ASN A 200 6.44 13.58 7.67
CA ASN A 200 7.68 14.22 7.30
C ASN A 200 7.84 14.25 5.78
N LEU A 201 7.47 15.37 5.16
CA LEU A 201 7.56 15.57 3.72
C LEU A 201 8.93 16.13 3.33
N ARG A 202 9.42 15.75 2.14
CA ARG A 202 10.55 16.45 1.52
C ARG A 202 10.17 17.93 1.27
N PRO A 203 11.07 18.90 1.47
CA PRO A 203 10.70 20.32 1.44
C PRO A 203 9.99 20.81 0.17
N ASP A 204 10.37 20.28 -0.98
CA ASP A 204 9.78 20.56 -2.30
C ASP A 204 8.37 19.96 -2.46
N VAL A 205 8.15 18.72 -2.00
CA VAL A 205 6.81 18.13 -1.91
C VAL A 205 5.91 18.97 -0.99
N ALA A 206 6.44 19.39 0.16
CA ALA A 206 5.70 20.23 1.09
C ALA A 206 5.33 21.59 0.49
N GLU A 207 6.17 22.16 -0.38
CA GLU A 207 5.87 23.38 -1.11
C GLU A 207 4.70 23.19 -2.09
N HIS A 208 4.71 22.10 -2.85
CA HIS A 208 3.60 21.75 -3.75
C HIS A 208 2.29 21.57 -2.98
N LEU A 209 2.33 20.92 -1.81
CA LEU A 209 1.15 20.76 -0.96
C LEU A 209 0.61 22.11 -0.47
N ARG A 210 1.47 22.97 0.10
CA ARG A 210 1.09 24.33 0.55
C ARG A 210 0.53 25.19 -0.59
N ALA A 211 1.01 24.98 -1.82
CA ALA A 211 0.53 25.72 -2.99
C ALA A 211 -0.88 25.33 -3.44
N LEU A 212 -1.42 24.21 -2.96
CA LEU A 212 -2.78 23.74 -3.23
C LEU A 212 -3.78 24.15 -2.14
N GLU A 213 -3.30 24.52 -0.95
CA GLU A 213 -4.13 24.97 0.18
C GLU A 213 -4.38 26.49 0.20
N ARG A 214 -3.75 27.23 -0.73
CA ARG A 214 -3.95 28.67 -0.96
C ARG A 214 -5.04 28.90 -2.00
#